data_AF-A0A0S7ZCA7-F1
#
_entry.id   AF-A0A0S7ZCA7-F1
#
_cell.length_a   1.000
_cell.length_b   1.000
_cell.length_c   1.000
_cell.angle_alpha   90.00
_cell.angle_beta   90.00
_cell.angle_gamma   90.00
#
_symmetry.space_group_name_H-M   'P 1'
#
loop_
_entity.id
_entity.type
_entity.pdbx_description
1 polymer ?
#
loop_
_entity_poly.entity_id
_entity_poly.type
_entity_poly.pdbx_seq_one_letter_code
_entity_poly.pdbx_strand_id
1 'polypeptide(L)'
;MSYRTNPDRILDNIDRARSRDAESAGLYVERQAMGRELESQMPDLDATTTERTKRIFSILERAYVKAAQRTELGRLASRFQAVGDIHHHHARGDVSISIQYMDHERYDDVGVSPFEIHPYHVADAKKETKTSRADVNALKILRKELRAGILAAWQKLEPRVKDAIRDRADMGAVQVQVTVDLRPAE
;
A
#
# COMPACT_ATOMS: atom_id res chain seq x y z
N MET A 1 9.31 44.08 -31.13
CA MET A 1 10.42 43.11 -31.10
C MET A 1 9.90 41.78 -30.55
N SER A 2 10.25 40.69 -31.20
CA SER A 2 9.59 39.38 -31.12
C SER A 2 9.75 38.69 -29.77
N TYR A 3 8.65 38.42 -29.07
CA TYR A 3 8.57 37.42 -28.00
C TYR A 3 8.61 36.03 -28.63
N ARG A 4 9.77 35.61 -29.14
CA ARG A 4 10.04 34.18 -29.36
C ARG A 4 10.35 33.56 -28.00
N THR A 5 9.31 33.21 -27.28
CA THR A 5 9.41 32.29 -26.15
C THR A 5 9.92 30.97 -26.72
N ASN A 6 11.22 30.71 -26.56
CA ASN A 6 11.82 29.48 -27.06
C ASN A 6 11.14 28.30 -26.32
N PRO A 7 10.44 27.38 -27.01
CA PRO A 7 9.72 26.28 -26.36
C PRO A 7 10.64 25.43 -25.46
N ASP A 8 11.92 25.30 -25.82
CA ASP A 8 12.91 24.60 -25.00
C ASP A 8 13.13 25.24 -23.63
N ARG A 9 13.03 26.57 -23.53
CA ARG A 9 13.15 27.30 -22.25
C ARG A 9 11.93 27.12 -21.35
N ILE A 10 10.75 26.89 -21.94
CA ILE A 10 9.52 26.60 -21.18
C ILE A 10 9.62 25.17 -20.62
N LEU A 11 10.10 24.22 -21.41
CA LEU A 11 10.33 22.84 -20.96
C LEU A 11 11.40 22.79 -19.84
N ASP A 12 12.53 23.46 -20.03
CA ASP A 12 13.57 23.57 -18.98
C ASP A 12 13.04 24.19 -17.69
N ASN A 13 12.17 25.21 -17.78
CA ASN A 13 11.56 25.83 -16.59
C ASN A 13 10.51 24.94 -15.93
N ILE A 14 9.77 24.13 -16.70
CA ILE A 14 8.82 23.14 -16.16
C ILE A 14 9.58 22.01 -15.46
N ASP A 15 10.68 21.55 -16.02
CA ASP A 15 11.50 20.48 -15.44
C ASP A 15 12.27 20.96 -14.20
N ARG A 16 12.73 22.22 -14.20
CA ARG A 16 13.34 22.86 -13.02
C ARG A 16 12.30 23.17 -11.92
N ALA A 17 11.07 23.52 -12.29
CA ALA A 17 9.97 23.71 -11.34
C ALA A 17 9.51 22.36 -10.74
N ARG A 18 9.39 21.29 -11.55
CA ARG A 18 9.14 19.93 -11.06
C ARG A 18 10.25 19.42 -10.14
N SER A 19 11.51 19.71 -10.45
CA SER A 19 12.62 19.34 -9.56
C SER A 19 12.58 20.12 -8.25
N ARG A 20 12.20 21.41 -8.25
CA ARG A 20 12.04 22.20 -7.01
C ARG A 20 10.84 21.78 -6.17
N ASP A 21 9.71 21.45 -6.79
CA ASP A 21 8.54 20.92 -6.08
C ASP A 21 8.85 19.52 -5.50
N ALA A 22 9.69 18.73 -6.18
CA ALA A 22 10.19 17.46 -5.67
C ALA A 22 11.21 17.63 -4.53
N GLU A 23 12.04 18.68 -4.55
CA GLU A 23 13.00 18.98 -3.48
C GLU A 23 12.36 19.65 -2.24
N SER A 24 11.37 20.54 -2.41
CA SER A 24 10.67 21.17 -1.28
C SER A 24 9.73 20.20 -0.55
N ALA A 25 9.39 19.08 -1.19
CA ALA A 25 8.62 17.99 -0.60
C ALA A 25 9.49 16.97 0.17
N GLY A 26 10.80 17.21 0.28
CA GLY A 26 11.80 16.34 0.90
C GLY A 26 11.69 16.09 2.41
N LEU A 27 10.62 16.51 3.10
CA LEU A 27 10.47 16.29 4.55
C LEU A 27 9.25 15.47 4.97
N TYR A 28 8.18 15.32 4.16
CA TYR A 28 6.99 14.53 4.54
C TYR A 28 6.15 14.03 3.34
N VAL A 29 6.75 13.59 2.23
CA VAL A 29 5.98 12.91 1.17
C VAL A 29 5.80 11.44 1.54
N GLU A 30 4.58 11.09 1.95
CA GLU A 30 4.12 9.74 2.31
C GLU A 30 4.58 8.72 1.25
N ARG A 31 5.60 7.92 1.59
CA ARG A 31 6.11 6.83 0.74
C ARG A 31 5.16 5.63 0.67
N GLN A 32 4.01 5.76 1.31
CA GLN A 32 3.15 4.66 1.68
C GLN A 32 1.71 4.95 1.27
N ALA A 33 1.02 3.93 0.81
CA ALA A 33 -0.44 3.92 0.71
C ALA A 33 -0.97 3.20 1.95
N MET A 34 -1.99 3.75 2.59
CA MET A 34 -2.47 3.21 3.85
C MET A 34 -4.00 3.15 3.88
N GLY A 35 -4.50 2.06 4.44
CA GLY A 35 -5.90 1.90 4.78
C GLY A 35 -6.01 1.48 6.23
N ARG A 36 -6.80 2.21 7.01
CA ARG A 36 -7.04 1.93 8.42
C ARG A 36 -8.53 1.75 8.67
N GLU A 37 -8.85 0.77 9.49
CA GLU A 37 -10.20 0.54 9.95
C GLU A 37 -10.25 0.20 11.43
N LEU A 38 -11.25 0.75 12.11
CA LEU A 38 -11.57 0.49 13.51
C LEU A 38 -12.95 -0.18 13.56
N GLU A 39 -13.03 -1.30 14.26
CA GLU A 39 -14.30 -1.93 14.61
C GLU A 39 -14.46 -1.90 16.13
N SER A 40 -15.45 -1.16 16.61
CA SER A 40 -15.74 -1.03 18.03
C SER A 40 -16.88 -1.95 18.48
N GLN A 41 -17.62 -2.57 17.55
CA GLN A 41 -18.69 -3.48 17.92
C GLN A 41 -18.10 -4.78 18.44
N MET A 42 -18.41 -5.12 19.71
CA MET A 42 -18.02 -6.39 20.31
C MET A 42 -18.60 -7.59 19.53
N PRO A 43 -17.88 -8.72 19.44
CA PRO A 43 -18.46 -9.94 18.87
C PRO A 43 -19.55 -10.48 19.82
N ASP A 44 -20.47 -11.27 19.27
CA ASP A 44 -21.45 -11.97 20.10
C ASP A 44 -20.77 -12.87 21.14
N LEU A 45 -21.36 -12.96 22.33
CA LEU A 45 -20.76 -13.67 23.47
C LEU A 45 -20.61 -15.18 23.23
N ASP A 46 -21.46 -15.75 22.40
CA ASP A 46 -21.46 -17.14 21.96
C ASP A 46 -20.74 -17.36 20.61
N ALA A 47 -20.16 -16.30 20.02
CA ALA A 47 -19.46 -16.39 18.76
C ALA A 47 -18.29 -17.39 18.84
N THR A 48 -18.25 -18.29 17.88
CA THR A 48 -17.19 -19.28 17.75
C THR A 48 -15.85 -18.61 17.41
N THR A 49 -14.74 -19.33 17.67
CA THR A 49 -13.39 -18.86 17.29
C THR A 49 -13.31 -18.54 15.79
N THR A 50 -14.00 -19.32 14.95
CA THR A 50 -14.07 -19.12 13.51
C THR A 50 -14.80 -17.83 13.13
N GLU A 51 -15.94 -17.54 13.76
CA GLU A 51 -16.70 -16.31 13.52
C GLU A 51 -15.91 -15.07 13.96
N ARG A 52 -15.25 -15.13 15.11
CA ARG A 52 -14.37 -14.05 15.60
C ARG A 52 -13.16 -13.83 14.69
N THR A 53 -12.57 -14.90 14.15
CA THR A 53 -11.50 -14.81 13.15
C THR A 53 -12.00 -14.14 11.87
N LYS A 54 -13.20 -14.53 11.39
CA LYS A 54 -13.84 -13.91 10.22
C LYS A 54 -14.16 -12.44 10.44
N ARG A 55 -14.59 -12.05 11.65
CA ARG A 55 -14.76 -10.64 12.02
C ARG A 55 -13.46 -9.86 11.82
N ILE A 56 -12.34 -10.31 12.39
CA ILE A 56 -11.04 -9.64 12.22
C ILE A 56 -10.63 -9.57 10.76
N PHE A 57 -10.82 -10.67 10.02
CA PHE A 57 -10.56 -10.68 8.57
C PHE A 57 -11.44 -9.68 7.80
N SER A 58 -12.71 -9.51 8.18
CA SER A 58 -13.59 -8.51 7.56
C SER A 58 -13.11 -7.07 7.79
N ILE A 59 -12.53 -6.77 8.96
CA ILE A 59 -11.93 -5.45 9.25
C ILE A 59 -10.71 -5.24 8.35
N LEU A 60 -9.87 -6.27 8.21
CA LEU A 60 -8.75 -6.29 7.29
C LEU A 60 -9.19 -6.08 5.84
N GLU A 61 -10.27 -6.71 5.38
CA GLU A 61 -10.82 -6.49 4.04
C GLU A 61 -11.25 -5.04 3.82
N ARG A 62 -11.91 -4.42 4.80
CA ARG A 62 -12.28 -2.99 4.72
C ARG A 62 -11.04 -2.08 4.70
N ALA A 63 -10.05 -2.34 5.54
CA ALA A 63 -8.78 -1.62 5.54
C ALA A 63 -8.03 -1.78 4.21
N TYR A 64 -7.99 -3.00 3.64
CA TYR A 64 -7.45 -3.29 2.32
C TYR A 64 -8.16 -2.48 1.23
N VAL A 65 -9.50 -2.47 1.22
CA VAL A 65 -10.26 -1.73 0.21
C VAL A 65 -9.89 -0.26 0.24
N LYS A 66 -9.74 0.34 1.44
CA LYS A 66 -9.26 1.72 1.61
C LYS A 66 -7.85 1.91 1.05
N ALA A 67 -6.90 1.03 1.43
CA ALA A 67 -5.53 1.08 0.92
C ALA A 67 -5.47 0.95 -0.62
N ALA A 68 -6.34 0.13 -1.22
CA ALA A 68 -6.39 -0.13 -2.65
C ALA A 68 -7.07 0.98 -3.48
N GLN A 69 -7.68 1.97 -2.82
CA GLN A 69 -8.31 3.10 -3.50
C GLN A 69 -7.30 3.88 -4.32
N ARG A 70 -7.77 4.50 -5.40
CA ARG A 70 -6.91 5.30 -6.28
C ARG A 70 -6.33 6.52 -5.57
N THR A 71 -7.02 7.06 -4.57
CA THR A 71 -6.55 8.17 -3.74
C THR A 71 -5.25 7.84 -3.00
N GLU A 72 -5.11 6.60 -2.56
CA GLU A 72 -3.96 6.08 -1.84
C GLU A 72 -2.92 5.52 -2.82
N LEU A 73 -3.23 4.41 -3.51
CA LEU A 73 -2.30 3.75 -4.45
C LEU A 73 -1.89 4.63 -5.63
N GLY A 74 -2.71 5.61 -6.03
CA GLY A 74 -2.37 6.53 -7.12
C GLY A 74 -1.16 7.40 -6.80
N ARG A 75 -0.96 7.76 -5.53
CA ARG A 75 0.21 8.51 -5.07
C ARG A 75 1.49 7.65 -5.15
N LEU A 76 1.39 6.36 -4.84
CA LEU A 76 2.51 5.43 -5.05
C LEU A 76 2.79 5.18 -6.53
N ALA A 77 1.74 5.04 -7.33
CA ALA A 77 1.87 4.78 -8.76
C ALA A 77 2.57 5.92 -9.52
N SER A 78 2.41 7.17 -9.10
CA SER A 78 3.14 8.29 -9.71
C SER A 78 4.65 8.20 -9.44
N ARG A 79 5.07 7.65 -8.29
CA ARG A 79 6.49 7.38 -7.99
C ARG A 79 7.03 6.19 -8.76
N PHE A 80 6.18 5.20 -9.03
CA PHE A 80 6.54 4.09 -9.89
C PHE A 80 6.89 4.57 -11.30
N GLN A 81 6.28 5.65 -11.81
CA GLN A 81 6.73 6.27 -13.07
C GLN A 81 8.18 6.75 -12.96
N ALA A 82 8.55 7.45 -11.89
CA ALA A 82 9.93 7.90 -11.69
C ALA A 82 10.94 6.74 -11.58
N VAL A 83 10.54 5.59 -11.01
CA VAL A 83 11.40 4.40 -10.91
C VAL A 83 11.41 3.58 -12.21
N GLY A 84 10.26 3.46 -12.87
CA GLY A 84 10.08 2.73 -14.13
C GLY A 84 10.57 3.47 -15.37
N ASP A 85 10.79 4.79 -15.27
CA ASP A 85 11.41 5.63 -16.30
C ASP A 85 12.94 5.44 -16.33
N ILE A 86 13.55 4.78 -15.33
CA ILE A 86 14.99 4.48 -15.32
C ILE A 86 15.20 3.03 -15.78
N HIS A 87 15.77 2.87 -16.97
CA HIS A 87 16.16 1.57 -17.49
C HIS A 87 17.05 0.82 -16.47
N HIS A 88 16.74 -0.46 -16.22
CA HIS A 88 17.43 -1.38 -15.30
C HIS A 88 17.23 -1.18 -13.79
N HIS A 89 16.36 -0.27 -13.34
CA HIS A 89 16.03 -0.18 -11.92
C HIS A 89 14.92 -1.18 -11.54
N HIS A 90 15.12 -1.86 -10.41
CA HIS A 90 14.09 -2.67 -9.75
C HIS A 90 13.57 -1.88 -8.55
N ALA A 91 12.32 -2.13 -8.16
CA ALA A 91 11.73 -1.53 -6.97
C ALA A 91 11.51 -2.61 -5.91
N ARG A 92 11.76 -2.26 -4.65
CA ARG A 92 11.43 -3.10 -3.51
C ARG A 92 10.27 -2.47 -2.76
N GLY A 93 9.37 -3.29 -2.26
CA GLY A 93 8.30 -2.83 -1.42
C GLY A 93 7.92 -3.87 -0.40
N ASP A 94 7.03 -3.48 0.49
CA ASP A 94 6.44 -4.39 1.44
C ASP A 94 4.99 -4.03 1.69
N VAL A 95 4.20 -5.08 1.94
CA VAL A 95 2.81 -4.99 2.38
C VAL A 95 2.81 -5.42 3.84
N SER A 96 2.34 -4.54 4.72
CA SER A 96 2.23 -4.82 6.14
C SER A 96 0.79 -4.76 6.63
N ILE A 97 0.45 -5.64 7.54
CA ILE A 97 -0.80 -5.66 8.31
C ILE A 97 -0.42 -5.44 9.77
N SER A 98 -1.08 -4.49 10.44
CA SER A 98 -0.98 -4.27 11.87
C SER A 98 -2.37 -4.38 12.50
N ILE A 99 -2.52 -5.26 13.49
CA ILE A 99 -3.76 -5.47 14.25
C ILE A 99 -3.52 -5.02 15.68
N GLN A 100 -4.30 -4.03 16.12
CA GLN A 100 -4.22 -3.43 17.45
C GLN A 100 -5.48 -3.77 18.24
N TYR A 101 -5.30 -4.22 19.47
CA TYR A 101 -6.37 -4.58 20.39
C TYR A 101 -6.52 -3.45 21.41
N MET A 102 -7.42 -2.50 21.13
CA MET A 102 -7.42 -1.20 21.80
C MET A 102 -7.74 -1.28 23.30
N ASP A 103 -8.53 -2.28 23.69
CA ASP A 103 -9.00 -2.47 25.06
C ASP A 103 -8.27 -3.64 25.78
N HIS A 104 -7.12 -4.06 25.26
CA HIS A 104 -6.35 -5.17 25.81
C HIS A 104 -4.86 -4.83 25.89
N GLU A 105 -4.15 -5.30 26.91
CA GLU A 105 -2.71 -5.05 27.12
C GLU A 105 -1.79 -5.80 26.12
N ARG A 106 -2.36 -6.48 25.13
CA ARG A 106 -1.60 -7.33 24.22
C ARG A 106 -0.91 -6.45 23.17
N TYR A 107 0.34 -6.78 22.87
CA TYR A 107 1.08 -6.14 21.78
C TYR A 107 0.41 -6.34 20.41
N ASP A 108 0.63 -5.37 19.53
CA ASP A 108 0.14 -5.41 18.16
C ASP A 108 0.64 -6.66 17.40
N ASP A 109 -0.28 -7.27 16.67
CA ASP A 109 0.04 -8.37 15.77
C ASP A 109 0.37 -7.78 14.39
N VAL A 110 1.68 -7.82 14.05
CA VAL A 110 2.23 -7.26 12.82
C VAL A 110 2.73 -8.36 11.89
N GLY A 111 2.29 -8.32 10.64
CA GLY A 111 2.68 -9.24 9.58
C GLY A 111 3.16 -8.48 8.35
N VAL A 112 4.26 -8.93 7.75
CA VAL A 112 4.88 -8.28 6.59
C VAL A 112 5.11 -9.27 5.46
N SER A 113 4.83 -8.83 4.24
CA SER A 113 5.12 -9.53 3.00
C SER A 113 5.91 -8.61 2.06
N PRO A 114 7.22 -8.83 1.90
CA PRO A 114 8.02 -8.09 0.93
C PRO A 114 7.67 -8.50 -0.50
N PHE A 115 7.89 -7.59 -1.46
CA PHE A 115 7.77 -7.84 -2.89
C PHE A 115 8.83 -7.07 -3.68
N GLU A 116 9.12 -7.54 -4.89
CA GLU A 116 10.02 -6.88 -5.83
C GLU A 116 9.31 -6.64 -7.17
N ILE A 117 9.56 -5.47 -7.76
CA ILE A 117 9.06 -5.14 -9.09
C ILE A 117 10.24 -5.01 -10.03
N HIS A 118 10.27 -5.90 -11.03
CA HIS A 118 11.26 -5.90 -12.09
C HIS A 118 10.70 -5.31 -13.39
N PRO A 119 11.57 -4.92 -14.34
CA PRO A 119 11.14 -4.35 -15.63
C PRO A 119 10.17 -5.24 -16.42
N TYR A 120 10.29 -6.57 -16.33
CA TYR A 120 9.39 -7.48 -17.06
C TYR A 120 7.95 -7.44 -16.52
N HIS A 121 7.74 -7.16 -15.22
CA HIS A 121 6.39 -6.94 -14.67
C HIS A 121 5.70 -5.74 -15.33
N VAL A 122 6.47 -4.70 -15.68
CA VAL A 122 5.97 -3.52 -16.41
C VAL A 122 5.63 -3.87 -17.85
N ALA A 123 6.47 -4.68 -18.50
CA ALA A 123 6.19 -5.15 -19.86
C ALA A 123 4.91 -6.00 -19.92
N ASP A 124 4.70 -6.89 -18.95
CA ASP A 124 3.49 -7.70 -18.88
C ASP A 124 2.26 -6.87 -18.53
N ALA A 125 2.38 -5.91 -17.60
CA ALA A 125 1.31 -4.96 -17.33
C ALA A 125 0.89 -4.19 -18.60
N LYS A 126 1.85 -3.71 -19.42
CA LYS A 126 1.58 -3.04 -20.70
C LYS A 126 0.82 -3.93 -21.68
N LYS A 127 1.19 -5.22 -21.79
CA LYS A 127 0.49 -6.19 -22.66
C LYS A 127 -0.96 -6.37 -22.22
N GLU A 128 -1.20 -6.49 -20.92
CA GLU A 128 -2.53 -6.77 -20.39
C GLU A 128 -3.45 -5.54 -20.38
N THR A 129 -2.93 -4.35 -20.05
CA THR A 129 -3.72 -3.11 -20.02
C THR A 129 -3.93 -2.51 -21.42
N LYS A 130 -3.11 -2.92 -22.39
CA LYS A 130 -3.06 -2.37 -23.75
C LYS A 130 -2.83 -0.85 -23.77
N THR A 131 -2.14 -0.31 -22.77
CA THR A 131 -1.80 1.12 -22.70
C THR A 131 -0.33 1.35 -22.37
N SER A 132 0.24 2.40 -22.94
CA SER A 132 1.57 2.90 -22.60
C SER A 132 1.59 3.78 -21.35
N ARG A 133 0.42 4.13 -20.80
CA ARG A 133 0.28 4.98 -19.61
C ARG A 133 0.93 4.35 -18.38
N ALA A 134 1.97 5.00 -17.85
CA ALA A 134 2.75 4.49 -16.72
C ALA A 134 1.91 4.37 -15.44
N ASP A 135 1.05 5.35 -15.15
CA ASP A 135 0.17 5.38 -13.97
C ASP A 135 -0.79 4.18 -13.92
N VAL A 136 -1.41 3.84 -15.05
CA VAL A 136 -2.35 2.71 -15.15
C VAL A 136 -1.63 1.37 -14.98
N ASN A 137 -0.44 1.23 -15.57
CA ASN A 137 0.37 0.02 -15.44
C ASN A 137 0.89 -0.17 -14.01
N ALA A 138 1.40 0.90 -13.40
CA ALA A 138 1.84 0.90 -12.01
C ALA A 138 0.72 0.52 -11.05
N LEU A 139 -0.46 1.12 -11.20
CA LEU A 139 -1.64 0.78 -10.38
C LEU A 139 -2.01 -0.70 -10.50
N LYS A 140 -1.89 -1.28 -11.69
CA LYS A 140 -2.17 -2.71 -11.90
C LYS A 140 -1.19 -3.59 -11.13
N ILE A 141 0.10 -3.31 -11.24
CA ILE A 141 1.15 -4.05 -10.52
C ILE A 141 0.95 -3.90 -9.01
N LEU A 142 0.84 -2.68 -8.51
CA LEU A 142 0.68 -2.42 -7.07
C LEU A 142 -0.56 -3.07 -6.48
N ARG A 143 -1.69 -3.12 -7.21
CA ARG A 143 -2.89 -3.84 -6.75
C ARG A 143 -2.68 -5.35 -6.70
N LYS A 144 -1.95 -5.91 -7.66
CA LYS A 144 -1.61 -7.33 -7.68
C LYS A 144 -0.72 -7.68 -6.48
N GLU A 145 0.34 -6.90 -6.25
CA GLU A 145 1.26 -7.10 -5.12
C GLU A 145 0.56 -6.87 -3.78
N LEU A 146 -0.31 -5.85 -3.67
CA LEU A 146 -1.10 -5.61 -2.47
C LEU A 146 -1.99 -6.82 -2.12
N ARG A 147 -2.73 -7.34 -3.10
CA ARG A 147 -3.61 -8.50 -2.89
C ARG A 147 -2.81 -9.74 -2.47
N ALA A 148 -1.73 -10.04 -3.18
CA ALA A 148 -0.88 -11.19 -2.87
C ALA A 148 -0.20 -11.04 -1.50
N GLY A 149 0.31 -9.85 -1.21
CA GLY A 149 0.99 -9.52 0.04
C GLY A 149 0.08 -9.58 1.25
N ILE A 150 -1.17 -9.14 1.15
CA ILE A 150 -2.16 -9.28 2.24
C ILE A 150 -2.42 -10.74 2.56
N LEU A 151 -2.65 -11.58 1.55
CA LEU A 151 -2.91 -13.00 1.79
C LEU A 151 -1.70 -13.69 2.44
N ALA A 152 -0.50 -13.40 1.95
CA ALA A 152 0.74 -13.94 2.52
C ALA A 152 1.00 -13.44 3.94
N ALA A 153 0.77 -12.14 4.22
CA ALA A 153 0.93 -11.56 5.56
C ALA A 153 -0.13 -12.10 6.52
N TRP A 154 -1.38 -12.24 6.08
CA TRP A 154 -2.46 -12.82 6.88
C TRP A 154 -2.19 -14.28 7.24
N GLN A 155 -1.70 -15.10 6.31
CA GLN A 155 -1.38 -16.50 6.58
C GLN A 155 -0.32 -16.65 7.69
N LYS A 156 0.62 -15.71 7.78
CA LYS A 156 1.62 -15.66 8.87
C LYS A 156 1.03 -15.14 10.19
N LEU A 157 0.05 -14.25 10.12
CA LEU A 157 -0.60 -13.62 11.27
C LEU A 157 -1.70 -14.48 11.90
N GLU A 158 -2.40 -15.29 11.11
CA GLU A 158 -3.58 -16.04 11.53
C GLU A 158 -3.36 -16.85 12.83
N PRO A 159 -2.22 -17.54 13.05
CA PRO A 159 -1.95 -18.21 14.32
C PRO A 159 -1.92 -17.25 15.51
N ARG A 160 -1.28 -16.08 15.37
CA ARG A 160 -1.19 -15.07 16.43
C ARG A 160 -2.55 -14.45 16.74
N VAL A 161 -3.36 -14.21 15.71
CA VAL A 161 -4.74 -13.75 15.85
C VAL A 161 -5.60 -14.78 16.60
N LYS A 162 -5.43 -16.08 16.31
CA LYS A 162 -6.12 -17.14 17.06
C LYS A 162 -5.70 -17.18 18.52
N ASP A 163 -4.44 -16.93 18.83
CA ASP A 163 -3.99 -16.79 20.21
C ASP A 163 -4.59 -15.55 20.89
N ALA A 164 -4.66 -14.40 20.20
CA ALA A 164 -5.34 -13.22 20.71
C ALA A 164 -6.83 -13.48 21.01
N ILE A 165 -7.50 -14.27 20.16
CA ILE A 165 -8.90 -14.68 20.36
C ILE A 165 -9.06 -15.56 21.60
N ARG A 166 -8.11 -16.46 21.86
CA ARG A 166 -8.08 -17.30 23.07
C ARG A 166 -7.91 -16.45 24.33
N ASP A 167 -7.05 -15.43 24.26
CA ASP A 167 -6.83 -14.47 25.34
C ASP A 167 -7.99 -13.47 25.50
N ARG A 168 -8.99 -13.53 24.62
CA ARG A 168 -10.15 -12.60 24.56
C ARG A 168 -9.76 -11.14 24.25
N ALA A 169 -8.63 -10.92 23.58
CA ALA A 169 -8.17 -9.59 23.21
C ALA A 169 -9.05 -8.91 22.15
N ASP A 170 -9.73 -9.66 21.28
CA ASP A 170 -10.66 -9.12 20.27
C ASP A 170 -12.06 -8.83 20.80
N MET A 171 -12.32 -9.03 22.10
CA MET A 171 -13.63 -8.74 22.69
C MET A 171 -13.95 -7.24 22.70
N GLY A 172 -12.92 -6.38 22.72
CA GLY A 172 -13.07 -4.93 22.61
C GLY A 172 -12.96 -4.41 21.18
N ALA A 173 -12.59 -3.15 21.07
CA ALA A 173 -12.34 -2.49 19.80
C ALA A 173 -11.03 -3.01 19.17
N VAL A 174 -11.11 -3.33 17.88
CA VAL A 174 -9.98 -3.84 17.10
C VAL A 174 -9.72 -2.89 15.95
N GLN A 175 -8.48 -2.41 15.84
CA GLN A 175 -8.03 -1.60 14.72
C GLN A 175 -7.13 -2.42 13.81
N VAL A 176 -7.38 -2.37 12.50
CA VAL A 176 -6.50 -2.96 11.50
C VAL A 176 -5.98 -1.87 10.57
N GLN A 177 -4.67 -1.86 10.37
CA GLN A 177 -3.99 -1.01 9.40
C GLN A 177 -3.29 -1.87 8.36
N VAL A 178 -3.55 -1.56 7.09
CA VAL A 178 -2.84 -2.09 5.93
C VAL A 178 -1.99 -0.98 5.35
N THR A 179 -0.71 -1.27 5.13
CA THR A 179 0.24 -0.32 4.54
C THR A 179 0.97 -0.99 3.38
N VAL A 180 1.17 -0.24 2.30
CA VAL A 180 2.03 -0.61 1.18
C VAL A 180 3.11 0.44 1.06
N ASP A 181 4.37 0.03 1.14
CA ASP A 181 5.53 0.89 0.89
C ASP A 181 6.20 0.51 -0.43
N LEU A 182 6.79 1.51 -1.07
CA LEU A 182 7.59 1.33 -2.29
C LEU A 182 8.84 2.20 -2.24
N ARG A 183 9.98 1.53 -2.42
CA ARG A 183 11.31 2.13 -2.45
C ARG A 183 12.07 1.70 -3.72
N PRO A 184 12.84 2.62 -4.34
CA PRO A 184 13.81 2.22 -5.35
C PRO A 184 14.79 1.21 -4.73
N ALA A 185 15.18 0.20 -5.48
CA ALA A 185 16.28 -0.65 -5.09
C ALA A 185 17.57 -0.12 -5.74
N GLU A 186 18.61 0.03 -4.92
CA GLU A 186 19.96 0.42 -5.34
C GLU A 186 20.63 -0.66 -6.21
#